data_AF-A0AAW2PS19-F1
#
_entry.id   AF-A0AAW2PS19-F1
#
_cell.length_a   1.000
_cell.length_b   1.000
_cell.length_c   1.000
_cell.angle_alpha   90.00
_cell.angle_beta   90.00
_cell.angle_gamma   90.00
#
_symmetry.space_group_name_H-M   'P 1'
#
loop_
_entity.id
_entity.type
_entity.pdbx_description
1 polymer ?
#
loop_
_entity_poly.entity_id
_entity_poly.type
_entity_poly.pdbx_seq_one_letter_code
_entity_poly.pdbx_strand_id
1 'polypeptide(L)'
;MASRYELEVTIISAEDLKNVNWRHGKLKPYAVVWLDPSNKSSTRADEEGDASPYWNDNLLIPFNSLIDDSTLYVEVVHANVAEGTKQLIGSAKLALRDIAEDVGLGNVAERKLELKRPSGRPQGKLQIKVTVREPRGYVTPPAIPYGRPYGAPPARGTPPSVYPDYAAPRSYGKLASEQGSNYGGIGWTGAGGGFGALEHKIGDDAADRVEDDLGYDGDDY
;
A
#
# COMPACT_ATOMS: atom_id res chain seq x y z
N MET A 1 5.18 4.45 29.78
CA MET A 1 4.48 5.65 29.30
C MET A 1 3.67 5.24 28.09
N ALA A 2 2.38 5.54 28.05
CA ALA A 2 1.55 5.24 26.87
C ALA A 2 2.02 6.09 25.67
N SER A 3 1.95 5.54 24.46
CA SER A 3 2.18 6.32 23.24
C SER A 3 1.09 7.39 23.07
N ARG A 4 1.46 8.58 22.58
CA ARG A 4 0.49 9.65 22.27
C ARG A 4 -0.20 9.45 20.94
N TYR A 5 0.48 8.83 19.98
CA TYR A 5 0.01 8.55 18.64
C TYR A 5 0.48 7.15 18.19
N GLU A 6 -0.26 6.56 17.25
CA GLU A 6 0.08 5.31 16.60
C GLU A 6 0.12 5.56 15.09
N LEU A 7 1.23 5.20 14.47
CA LEU A 7 1.39 5.24 13.03
C LEU A 7 1.18 3.82 12.48
N GLU A 8 0.17 3.65 11.65
CA GLU A 8 -0.06 2.43 10.88
C GLU A 8 0.51 2.63 9.48
N VAL A 9 1.53 1.85 9.11
CA VAL A 9 2.20 1.93 7.83
C VAL A 9 2.11 0.57 7.15
N THR A 10 1.44 0.52 6.01
CA THR A 10 1.50 -0.65 5.12
C THR A 10 2.53 -0.39 4.03
N ILE A 11 3.58 -1.21 4.00
CA ILE A 11 4.56 -1.22 2.92
C ILE A 11 4.05 -2.16 1.83
N ILE A 12 3.63 -1.61 0.69
CA ILE A 12 2.92 -2.38 -0.34
C ILE A 12 3.93 -3.03 -1.27
N SER A 13 4.66 -2.22 -2.02
CA SER A 13 5.54 -2.68 -3.09
C SER A 13 6.60 -1.63 -3.41
N ALA A 14 7.64 -2.05 -4.12
CA ALA A 14 8.54 -1.14 -4.80
C ALA A 14 8.69 -1.53 -6.27
N GLU A 15 9.07 -0.56 -7.09
CA GLU A 15 9.34 -0.74 -8.51
C GLU A 15 10.66 -0.06 -8.89
N ASP A 16 11.28 -0.58 -9.94
CA ASP A 16 12.52 -0.05 -10.52
C ASP A 16 13.69 0.07 -9.52
N LEU A 17 13.78 -0.86 -8.56
CA LEU A 17 14.87 -0.88 -7.59
C LEU A 17 16.21 -1.14 -8.27
N LYS A 18 17.23 -0.36 -7.88
CA LYS A 18 18.58 -0.60 -8.38
C LYS A 18 19.17 -1.86 -7.76
N ASN A 19 19.58 -2.81 -8.60
CA ASN A 19 20.27 -4.01 -8.14
C ASN A 19 21.67 -3.70 -7.57
N VAL A 20 21.76 -3.57 -6.24
CA VAL A 20 23.01 -3.46 -5.48
C VAL A 20 23.76 -4.78 -5.38
N ASN A 21 23.07 -5.90 -5.58
CA ASN A 21 23.58 -7.26 -5.54
C ASN A 21 23.94 -7.82 -6.93
N TRP A 22 24.11 -6.96 -7.95
CA TRP A 22 24.25 -7.37 -9.35
C TRP A 22 25.40 -8.36 -9.63
N ARG A 23 26.41 -8.45 -8.76
CA ARG A 23 27.52 -9.41 -8.85
C ARG A 23 27.19 -10.79 -8.29
N HIS A 24 26.20 -10.90 -7.42
CA HIS A 24 25.81 -12.14 -6.73
C HIS A 24 24.36 -12.57 -7.03
N GLY A 25 23.69 -11.87 -7.96
CA GLY A 25 22.42 -12.27 -8.52
C GLY A 25 21.28 -11.31 -8.19
N LYS A 26 20.12 -11.88 -7.85
CA LYS A 26 18.88 -11.15 -7.59
C LYS A 26 18.94 -10.37 -6.27
N LEU A 27 18.15 -9.32 -6.20
CA LEU A 27 17.82 -8.66 -4.96
C LEU A 27 16.87 -9.53 -4.13
N LYS A 28 17.07 -9.42 -2.82
CA LYS A 28 16.15 -9.90 -1.79
C LYS A 28 15.80 -8.71 -0.89
N PRO A 29 14.93 -7.80 -1.33
CA PRO A 29 14.73 -6.53 -0.63
C PRO A 29 13.74 -6.66 0.53
N TYR A 30 13.98 -5.92 1.60
CA TYR A 30 13.04 -5.65 2.68
C TYR A 30 13.07 -4.18 3.07
N ALA A 31 11.99 -3.67 3.65
CA ALA A 31 11.90 -2.29 4.11
C ALA A 31 12.13 -2.22 5.63
N VAL A 32 12.87 -1.20 6.06
CA VAL A 32 13.05 -0.81 7.45
C VAL A 32 12.44 0.56 7.65
N VAL A 33 11.59 0.70 8.65
CA VAL A 33 10.72 1.85 8.85
C VAL A 33 10.84 2.34 10.29
N TRP A 34 10.97 3.66 10.49
CA TRP A 34 11.02 4.24 11.82
C TRP A 34 10.60 5.72 11.85
N LEU A 35 10.20 6.17 13.04
CA LEU A 35 10.05 7.58 13.40
C LEU A 35 11.20 8.04 14.30
N ASP A 36 11.57 7.19 15.26
CA ASP A 36 12.74 7.34 16.13
C ASP A 36 13.76 6.25 15.75
N PRO A 37 15.03 6.59 15.48
CA PRO A 37 16.08 5.61 15.19
C PRO A 37 16.21 4.49 16.24
N SER A 38 15.75 4.71 17.47
CA SER A 38 15.74 3.75 18.57
C SER A 38 14.64 2.67 18.43
N ASN A 39 13.60 2.92 17.63
CA ASN A 39 12.47 2.01 17.43
C ASN A 39 12.24 1.77 15.93
N LYS A 40 12.95 0.78 15.39
CA LYS A 40 12.84 0.37 13.99
C LYS A 40 11.94 -0.85 13.85
N SER A 41 11.06 -0.81 12.86
CA SER A 41 10.26 -1.94 12.40
C SER A 41 10.73 -2.34 11.00
N SER A 42 10.50 -3.59 10.58
CA SER A 42 10.87 -4.05 9.25
C SER A 42 9.88 -5.04 8.67
N THR A 43 9.78 -5.07 7.35
CA THR A 43 9.02 -6.09 6.61
C THR A 43 9.81 -7.39 6.53
N ARG A 44 9.16 -8.45 6.04
CA ARG A 44 9.88 -9.63 5.55
C ARG A 44 10.64 -9.29 4.27
N ALA A 45 11.68 -10.07 3.98
CA ALA A 45 12.35 -10.01 2.69
C ALA A 45 11.49 -10.68 1.63
N ASP A 46 11.38 -10.02 0.48
CA ASP A 46 10.85 -10.64 -0.73
C ASP A 46 12.01 -11.35 -1.43
N GLU A 47 11.87 -12.66 -1.66
CA GLU A 47 12.92 -13.47 -2.30
C GLU A 47 12.72 -13.61 -3.82
N GLU A 48 11.55 -13.27 -4.34
CA GLU A 48 11.16 -13.52 -5.73
C GLU A 48 11.11 -12.24 -6.57
N GLY A 49 10.61 -11.14 -6.00
CA GLY A 49 10.31 -9.92 -6.75
C GLY A 49 11.52 -9.12 -7.25
N ASP A 50 12.76 -9.46 -6.84
CA ASP A 50 14.02 -8.84 -7.30
C ASP A 50 13.95 -7.29 -7.27
N ALA A 51 13.94 -6.65 -8.44
CA ALA A 51 13.89 -5.20 -8.58
C ALA A 51 12.47 -4.61 -8.40
N SER A 52 11.44 -5.44 -8.35
CA SER A 52 10.03 -5.04 -8.19
C SER A 52 9.33 -5.86 -7.10
N PRO A 53 9.75 -5.70 -5.83
CA PRO A 53 9.23 -6.51 -4.74
C PRO A 53 7.80 -6.16 -4.32
N TYR A 54 7.10 -7.15 -3.77
CA TYR A 54 5.76 -7.01 -3.21
C TYR A 54 5.71 -7.59 -1.80
N TRP A 55 5.42 -6.73 -0.80
CA TRP A 55 5.37 -7.12 0.61
C TRP A 55 3.93 -7.13 1.15
N ASN A 56 3.22 -6.01 0.98
CA ASN A 56 1.92 -5.75 1.60
C ASN A 56 1.91 -6.02 3.12
N ASP A 57 3.00 -5.65 3.79
CA ASP A 57 3.22 -5.84 5.23
C ASP A 57 2.75 -4.60 6.01
N ASN A 58 1.92 -4.81 7.04
CA ASN A 58 1.41 -3.75 7.91
C ASN A 58 2.24 -3.64 9.20
N LEU A 59 2.73 -2.44 9.50
CA LEU A 59 3.61 -2.12 10.62
C LEU A 59 2.94 -1.05 11.51
N LEU A 60 2.92 -1.30 12.81
CA LEU A 60 2.41 -0.35 13.81
C LEU A 60 3.57 0.24 14.60
N ILE A 61 3.73 1.56 14.51
CA ILE A 61 4.83 2.29 15.16
C ILE A 61 4.22 3.27 16.17
N PRO A 62 4.29 2.97 17.48
CA PRO A 62 3.87 3.92 18.51
C PRO A 62 4.87 5.08 18.61
N PHE A 63 4.39 6.32 18.74
CA PHE A 63 5.24 7.49 18.93
C PHE A 63 4.61 8.52 19.88
N ASN A 64 5.48 9.33 20.52
CA ASN A 64 5.10 10.34 21.51
C ASN A 64 5.30 11.78 21.05
N SER A 65 6.07 11.97 19.98
CA SER A 65 6.41 13.27 19.42
C SER A 65 5.18 13.95 18.82
N LEU A 66 5.26 15.27 18.66
CA LEU A 66 4.25 16.03 17.92
C LEU A 66 4.25 15.60 16.45
N ILE A 67 3.06 15.52 15.85
CA ILE A 67 2.89 15.12 14.45
C ILE A 67 3.65 16.08 13.52
N ASP A 68 3.62 17.37 13.84
CA ASP A 68 4.25 18.44 13.05
C ASP A 68 5.77 18.31 12.91
N ASP A 69 6.42 17.72 13.92
CA ASP A 69 7.87 17.52 13.97
C ASP A 69 8.27 16.08 13.59
N SER A 70 7.30 15.20 13.37
CA SER A 70 7.55 13.79 13.12
C SER A 70 7.74 13.49 11.64
N THR A 71 8.80 12.77 11.32
CA THR A 71 9.11 12.32 9.95
C THR A 71 9.27 10.82 9.93
N LEU A 72 8.50 10.14 9.08
CA LEU A 72 8.66 8.74 8.78
C LEU A 72 9.87 8.55 7.87
N TYR A 73 10.78 7.70 8.29
CA TYR A 73 11.92 7.25 7.50
C TYR A 73 11.66 5.83 7.03
N VAL A 74 11.90 5.60 5.74
CA VAL A 74 11.84 4.27 5.14
C VAL A 74 13.14 4.01 4.39
N GLU A 75 13.80 2.90 4.69
CA GLU A 75 14.96 2.41 3.94
C GLU A 75 14.64 1.05 3.34
N VAL A 76 14.92 0.90 2.05
CA VAL A 76 14.85 -0.39 1.37
C VAL A 76 16.26 -0.94 1.28
N VAL A 77 16.43 -2.16 1.78
CA VAL A 77 17.73 -2.81 1.99
C VAL A 77 17.70 -4.23 1.46
N HIS A 78 18.86 -4.74 1.06
CA HIS A 78 19.04 -6.11 0.62
C HIS A 78 19.32 -7.05 1.80
N ALA A 79 18.66 -8.20 1.87
CA ALA A 79 18.94 -9.28 2.82
C ALA A 79 20.11 -10.16 2.36
N ASN A 80 20.78 -10.85 3.30
CA ASN A 80 21.87 -11.81 3.04
C ASN A 80 23.02 -11.23 2.21
N VAL A 81 23.51 -10.07 2.65
CA VAL A 81 24.55 -9.31 1.95
C VAL A 81 25.88 -10.07 1.99
N ALA A 82 26.44 -10.36 0.83
CA ALA A 82 27.81 -10.87 0.71
C ALA A 82 28.83 -9.82 1.19
N GLU A 83 29.95 -10.28 1.74
CA GLU A 83 31.00 -9.39 2.25
C GLU A 83 31.44 -8.36 1.18
N GLY A 84 31.48 -7.08 1.55
CA GLY A 84 31.82 -5.98 0.63
C GLY A 84 30.66 -5.43 -0.23
N THR A 85 29.46 -6.02 -0.17
CA THR A 85 28.27 -5.49 -0.88
C THR A 85 27.54 -4.43 -0.05
N LYS A 86 27.03 -3.39 -0.70
CA LYS A 86 26.23 -2.35 -0.03
C LYS A 86 24.81 -2.87 0.21
N GLN A 87 24.38 -2.85 1.47
CA GLN A 87 23.03 -3.27 1.85
C GLN A 87 21.94 -2.29 1.42
N LEU A 88 22.21 -0.98 1.48
CA LEU A 88 21.22 0.07 1.20
C LEU A 88 20.97 0.22 -0.31
N ILE A 89 19.71 0.01 -0.70
CA ILE A 89 19.22 0.24 -2.06
C ILE A 89 18.80 1.70 -2.22
N GLY A 90 17.95 2.19 -1.31
CA GLY A 90 17.50 3.59 -1.30
C GLY A 90 16.70 3.94 -0.04
N SER A 91 16.55 5.24 0.21
CA SER A 91 15.81 5.77 1.35
C SER A 91 14.75 6.79 0.91
N ALA A 92 13.65 6.85 1.64
CA ALA A 92 12.59 7.83 1.50
C ALA A 92 12.23 8.42 2.85
N LYS A 93 11.68 9.64 2.82
CA LYS A 93 11.21 10.36 3.99
C LYS A 93 9.82 10.90 3.70
N LEU A 94 8.97 10.91 4.72
CA LEU A 94 7.61 11.44 4.63
C LEU A 94 7.30 12.18 5.94
N ALA A 95 7.01 13.48 5.87
CA ALA A 95 6.59 14.24 7.03
C ALA A 95 5.16 13.85 7.41
N LEU A 96 4.91 13.57 8.69
CA LEU A 96 3.57 13.18 9.14
C LEU A 96 2.60 14.37 9.12
N ARG A 97 3.11 15.60 9.22
CA ARG A 97 2.32 16.84 9.01
C ARG A 97 1.60 16.83 7.67
N ASP A 98 2.31 16.53 6.59
CA ASP A 98 1.75 16.55 5.23
C ASP A 98 0.60 15.54 5.09
N ILE A 99 0.63 14.44 5.84
CA ILE A 99 -0.45 13.44 5.88
C ILE A 99 -1.63 13.96 6.70
N ALA A 100 -1.35 14.53 7.88
CA ALA A 100 -2.40 15.08 8.74
C ALA A 100 -3.13 16.28 8.09
N GLU A 101 -2.43 17.10 7.32
CA GLU A 101 -3.01 18.23 6.58
C GLU A 101 -3.80 17.78 5.34
N ASP A 102 -3.33 16.75 4.64
CA ASP A 102 -3.96 16.26 3.40
C ASP A 102 -5.23 15.43 3.66
N VAL A 103 -5.15 14.43 4.54
CA VAL A 103 -6.26 13.50 4.79
C VAL A 103 -6.85 13.59 6.21
N GLY A 104 -6.18 14.23 7.16
CA GLY A 104 -6.60 14.25 8.57
C GLY A 104 -6.23 13.00 9.36
N LEU A 105 -6.38 13.07 10.68
CA LEU A 105 -6.09 11.95 11.58
C LEU A 105 -7.13 10.84 11.45
N GLY A 106 -6.67 9.59 11.46
CA GLY A 106 -7.51 8.39 11.36
C GLY A 106 -7.87 7.98 9.94
N ASN A 107 -7.51 8.78 8.93
CA ASN A 107 -7.77 8.49 7.53
C ASN A 107 -6.53 7.92 6.84
N VAL A 108 -6.75 7.03 5.87
CA VAL A 108 -5.69 6.37 5.12
C VAL A 108 -5.20 7.28 4.01
N ALA A 109 -3.90 7.57 3.98
CA ALA A 109 -3.22 8.21 2.85
C ALA A 109 -2.38 7.18 2.09
N GLU A 110 -2.59 7.10 0.78
CA GLU A 110 -1.73 6.32 -0.10
C GLU A 110 -0.69 7.22 -0.75
N ARG A 111 0.59 6.84 -0.68
CA ARG A 111 1.70 7.65 -1.18
C ARG A 111 2.68 6.81 -1.99
N LYS A 112 3.15 7.39 -3.08
CA LYS A 112 4.24 6.87 -3.91
C LYS A 112 5.47 7.73 -3.67
N LEU A 113 6.47 7.18 -2.98
CA LEU A 113 7.69 7.87 -2.58
C LEU A 113 8.83 7.51 -3.54
N GLU A 114 9.66 8.48 -3.90
CA GLU A 114 10.91 8.22 -4.61
C GLU A 114 11.99 7.77 -3.63
N LEU A 115 12.57 6.61 -3.87
CA LEU A 115 13.73 6.14 -3.11
C LEU A 115 14.98 6.82 -3.64
N LYS A 116 15.80 7.38 -2.75
CA LYS A 116 17.03 8.12 -3.10
C LYS A 116 18.23 7.53 -2.37
N ARG A 117 19.39 7.52 -3.02
CA ARG A 117 20.67 7.23 -2.34
C ARG A 117 21.08 8.48 -1.54
N PRO A 118 22.02 8.39 -0.56
CA PRO A 118 22.63 9.57 0.04
C PRO A 118 23.23 10.57 -0.97
N SER A 119 23.56 10.12 -2.19
CA SER A 119 23.98 10.98 -3.29
C SER A 119 22.85 11.73 -4.00
N GLY A 120 21.59 11.55 -3.61
CA GLY A 120 20.40 12.15 -4.21
C GLY A 120 19.85 11.44 -5.46
N ARG A 121 20.61 10.50 -6.05
CA ARG A 121 20.18 9.76 -7.25
C ARG A 121 18.93 8.90 -6.94
N PRO A 122 17.88 8.93 -7.78
CA PRO A 122 16.72 8.06 -7.62
C PRO A 122 17.09 6.59 -7.83
N GLN A 123 16.53 5.69 -7.02
CA GLN A 123 16.83 4.26 -6.94
C GLN A 123 15.57 3.39 -6.92
N GLY A 124 14.47 3.91 -7.47
CA GLY A 124 13.18 3.24 -7.55
C GLY A 124 12.08 4.05 -6.87
N LYS A 125 10.88 3.47 -6.84
CA LYS A 125 9.70 4.07 -6.22
C LYS A 125 9.08 3.09 -5.24
N LEU A 126 8.62 3.59 -4.11
CA LEU A 126 8.01 2.82 -3.03
C LEU A 126 6.54 3.24 -2.88
N GLN A 127 5.64 2.27 -2.87
CA GLN A 127 4.22 2.50 -2.61
C GLN A 127 3.88 2.11 -1.17
N ILE A 128 3.26 3.04 -0.44
CA ILE A 128 2.87 2.83 0.96
C ILE A 128 1.47 3.36 1.23
N LYS A 129 0.82 2.80 2.26
CA LYS A 129 -0.35 3.39 2.90
C LYS A 129 0.01 3.78 4.32
N VAL A 130 -0.45 4.95 4.75
CA VAL A 130 -0.11 5.53 6.06
C VAL A 130 -1.38 6.05 6.71
N THR A 131 -1.57 5.73 7.99
CA THR A 131 -2.63 6.27 8.82
C THR A 131 -2.06 6.72 10.15
N VAL A 132 -2.26 7.98 10.52
CA VAL A 132 -1.88 8.50 11.84
C VAL A 132 -3.10 8.45 12.74
N ARG A 133 -3.01 7.75 13.87
CA ARG A 133 -4.14 7.56 14.79
C ARG A 133 -3.75 8.04 16.17
N GLU A 134 -4.72 8.56 16.90
CA GLU A 134 -4.60 8.66 18.34
C GLU A 134 -4.90 7.26 18.92
N PRO A 135 -4.00 6.67 19.74
CA PRO A 135 -4.30 5.48 20.52
C PRO A 135 -5.49 5.86 21.38
N ARG A 136 -6.65 5.34 20.96
CA ARG A 136 -7.89 5.56 21.67
C ARG A 136 -7.67 4.97 23.05
N GLY A 137 -7.42 5.84 24.03
CA GLY A 137 -7.67 5.51 25.42
C GLY A 137 -9.05 4.90 25.43
N TYR A 138 -9.16 3.68 25.98
CA TYR A 138 -10.40 2.96 26.15
C TYR A 138 -11.52 3.99 26.33
N VAL A 139 -12.41 4.10 25.34
CA VAL A 139 -13.67 4.78 25.57
C VAL A 139 -14.29 3.91 26.64
N THR A 140 -14.09 4.28 27.91
CA THR A 140 -14.84 3.72 29.02
C THR A 140 -16.27 3.89 28.56
N PRO A 141 -17.01 2.79 28.27
CA PRO A 141 -18.43 2.92 28.00
C PRO A 141 -18.97 3.77 29.13
N PRO A 142 -19.76 4.84 28.87
CA PRO A 142 -20.24 5.70 29.92
C PRO A 142 -20.78 4.80 31.02
N ALA A 143 -20.21 4.90 32.22
CA ALA A 143 -20.54 4.01 33.32
C ALA A 143 -22.06 3.98 33.42
N ILE A 144 -22.67 2.84 33.09
CA ILE A 144 -24.11 2.65 33.27
C ILE A 144 -24.34 2.92 34.75
N PRO A 145 -25.08 3.96 35.15
CA PRO A 145 -25.34 4.21 36.55
C PRO A 145 -26.18 3.03 37.05
N TYR A 146 -25.55 2.04 37.66
CA TYR A 146 -26.23 0.98 38.36
C TYR A 146 -26.98 1.60 39.54
N GLY A 147 -28.30 1.69 39.42
CA GLY A 147 -29.18 2.01 40.54
C GLY A 147 -30.29 3.00 40.20
N ARG A 148 -31.30 2.60 39.43
CA ARG A 148 -32.65 3.15 39.60
C ARG A 148 -33.45 2.19 40.50
N PRO A 149 -33.89 2.59 41.70
CA PRO A 149 -34.82 1.79 42.48
C PRO A 149 -36.19 1.78 41.81
N TYR A 150 -36.82 0.61 41.80
CA TYR A 150 -38.13 0.35 41.20
C TYR A 150 -39.21 1.26 41.79
N GLY A 151 -39.99 1.95 40.94
CA GLY A 151 -41.26 2.57 41.36
C GLY A 151 -41.67 3.93 40.80
N ALA A 152 -41.15 4.42 39.66
CA ALA A 152 -41.63 5.67 39.06
C ALA A 152 -42.32 5.45 37.70
N PRO A 153 -43.55 6.00 37.46
CA PRO A 153 -44.27 5.84 36.20
C PRO A 153 -43.59 6.58 35.03
N PRO A 154 -43.78 6.12 33.78
CA PRO A 154 -43.05 6.67 32.63
C PRO A 154 -43.52 8.10 32.29
N ALA A 155 -42.58 9.04 32.28
CA ALA A 155 -42.78 10.34 31.66
C ALA A 155 -42.81 10.17 30.13
N ARG A 156 -43.79 10.80 29.48
CA ARG A 156 -43.96 10.83 28.01
C ARG A 156 -42.65 11.16 27.31
N GLY A 157 -42.24 10.28 26.41
CA GLY A 157 -41.02 10.40 25.64
C GLY A 157 -41.07 11.52 24.60
N THR A 158 -40.01 12.31 24.56
CA THR A 158 -39.51 12.96 23.35
C THR A 158 -38.24 12.21 22.97
N PRO A 159 -38.15 11.54 21.81
CA PRO A 159 -36.90 10.92 21.40
C PRO A 159 -35.90 12.01 20.96
N PRO A 160 -34.62 11.94 21.37
CA PRO A 160 -33.59 12.79 20.80
C PRO A 160 -33.29 12.34 19.36
N SER A 161 -33.44 13.28 18.43
CA SER A 161 -33.08 13.13 17.01
C SER A 161 -31.56 13.01 16.87
N VAL A 162 -31.08 11.86 16.40
CA VAL A 162 -29.69 11.71 15.93
C VAL A 162 -29.73 11.01 14.58
N TYR A 163 -29.79 11.80 13.50
CA TYR A 163 -29.30 11.40 12.18
C TYR A 163 -28.58 12.59 11.54
N PRO A 164 -27.33 12.42 11.09
CA PRO A 164 -26.67 13.41 10.24
C PRO A 164 -27.25 13.39 8.83
N ASP A 165 -27.50 14.59 8.34
CA ASP A 165 -28.09 14.95 7.05
C ASP A 165 -27.25 14.42 5.87
N TYR A 166 -27.83 13.56 5.03
CA TYR A 166 -27.40 13.37 3.66
C TYR A 166 -28.61 13.62 2.76
N ALA A 167 -28.65 14.83 2.20
CA ALA A 167 -29.64 15.23 1.21
C ALA A 167 -29.49 14.41 -0.08
N ALA A 168 -30.55 13.73 -0.50
CA ALA A 168 -30.75 13.22 -1.85
C ALA A 168 -31.98 13.91 -2.48
N PRO A 169 -31.98 14.23 -3.79
CA PRO A 169 -32.99 15.08 -4.41
C PRO A 169 -34.35 14.38 -4.60
N ARG A 170 -35.42 15.18 -4.48
CA ARG A 170 -36.81 14.77 -4.70
C ARG A 170 -37.13 14.65 -6.19
N SER A 171 -37.80 13.57 -6.56
CA SER A 171 -38.63 13.50 -7.78
C SER A 171 -39.99 12.88 -7.44
N TYR A 172 -41.03 13.71 -7.55
CA TYR A 172 -42.45 13.38 -7.35
C TYR A 172 -43.06 12.88 -8.65
N GLY A 173 -44.00 11.93 -8.57
CA GLY A 173 -45.07 11.81 -9.57
C GLY A 173 -45.39 10.40 -10.04
N LYS A 174 -46.36 9.77 -9.36
CA LYS A 174 -47.11 8.59 -9.83
C LYS A 174 -48.39 9.09 -10.52
N LEU A 175 -48.62 8.71 -11.78
CA LEU A 175 -49.92 8.57 -12.48
C LEU A 175 -49.58 7.96 -13.86
N ALA A 176 -50.28 7.06 -14.52
CA ALA A 176 -51.53 6.35 -14.31
C ALA A 176 -51.42 5.02 -15.07
N SER A 177 -52.18 4.01 -14.68
CA SER A 177 -52.42 2.80 -15.46
C SER A 177 -53.43 3.09 -16.56
N GLU A 178 -53.14 2.72 -17.81
CA GLU A 178 -54.20 2.38 -18.77
C GLU A 178 -53.72 1.41 -19.85
N GLN A 179 -54.66 0.57 -20.26
CA GLN A 179 -54.55 -0.64 -21.07
C GLN A 179 -54.09 -0.36 -22.50
N GLY A 180 -53.46 -1.37 -23.14
CA GLY A 180 -53.28 -1.37 -24.58
C GLY A 180 -52.44 -2.55 -25.08
N SER A 181 -53.12 -3.62 -25.45
CA SER A 181 -52.61 -4.77 -26.20
C SER A 181 -51.73 -4.38 -27.39
N ASN A 182 -50.69 -5.17 -27.72
CA ASN A 182 -50.65 -6.10 -28.87
C ASN A 182 -49.22 -6.31 -29.47
N TYR A 183 -49.02 -7.55 -29.94
CA TYR A 183 -48.10 -8.07 -30.97
C TYR A 183 -46.57 -8.22 -30.78
N GLY A 184 -46.13 -9.48 -30.97
CA GLY A 184 -44.85 -9.92 -31.56
C GLY A 184 -43.75 -10.28 -30.55
N GLY A 185 -43.43 -11.54 -30.23
CA GLY A 185 -43.05 -12.61 -31.17
C GLY A 185 -41.76 -12.20 -31.90
N ILE A 186 -40.57 -12.66 -31.53
CA ILE A 186 -39.96 -13.93 -31.99
C ILE A 186 -38.82 -14.30 -31.03
N GLY A 187 -38.79 -15.57 -30.62
CA GLY A 187 -37.67 -16.19 -29.94
C GLY A 187 -36.82 -17.06 -30.86
N TRP A 188 -35.62 -17.35 -30.35
CA TRP A 188 -34.78 -18.55 -30.53
C TRP A 188 -34.20 -18.90 -31.91
N THR A 189 -32.86 -19.03 -31.92
CA THR A 189 -32.03 -20.16 -32.44
C THR A 189 -30.58 -19.68 -32.35
N GLY A 190 -29.54 -20.42 -31.97
CA GLY A 190 -29.36 -21.85 -31.69
C GLY A 190 -27.90 -22.21 -32.05
N ALA A 191 -27.34 -23.18 -31.31
CA ALA A 191 -26.31 -24.14 -31.71
C ALA A 191 -24.82 -23.73 -31.88
N GLY A 192 -23.97 -24.66 -31.40
CA GLY A 192 -22.57 -24.90 -31.81
C GLY A 192 -21.55 -24.32 -30.82
N GLY A 193 -20.65 -25.06 -30.15
CA GLY A 193 -20.11 -26.40 -30.40
C GLY A 193 -18.60 -26.30 -30.67
N GLY A 194 -17.78 -26.78 -29.72
CA GLY A 194 -16.57 -27.58 -30.04
C GLY A 194 -15.20 -26.90 -30.24
N PHE A 195 -14.24 -27.41 -29.44
CA PHE A 195 -12.87 -27.86 -29.79
C PHE A 195 -11.70 -26.87 -30.09
N GLY A 196 -10.52 -27.28 -29.60
CA GLY A 196 -9.16 -26.95 -30.10
C GLY A 196 -8.43 -25.90 -29.27
N ALA A 197 -7.49 -26.20 -28.36
CA ALA A 197 -6.18 -26.84 -28.57
C ALA A 197 -5.42 -26.28 -29.78
N LEU A 198 -4.37 -25.49 -29.51
CA LEU A 198 -3.20 -25.30 -30.38
C LEU A 198 -2.04 -24.75 -29.53
N GLU A 199 -1.14 -25.66 -29.18
CA GLU A 199 0.26 -25.37 -28.90
C GLU A 199 0.87 -24.57 -30.07
N HIS A 200 1.74 -23.62 -29.77
CA HIS A 200 2.70 -23.13 -30.74
C HIS A 200 4.10 -23.19 -30.13
N LYS A 201 4.83 -24.24 -30.53
CA LYS A 201 6.30 -24.23 -30.59
C LYS A 201 6.72 -23.47 -31.83
N ILE A 202 7.59 -22.49 -31.63
CA ILE A 202 8.55 -21.92 -32.58
C ILE A 202 9.77 -21.67 -31.69
N GLY A 203 10.97 -22.19 -31.90
CA GLY A 203 11.65 -22.72 -33.08
C GLY A 203 13.09 -22.21 -32.95
N ASP A 204 14.04 -23.13 -32.80
CA ASP A 204 15.49 -22.90 -32.90
C ASP A 204 15.83 -22.01 -34.11
N ASP A 205 16.83 -21.13 -33.98
CA ASP A 205 18.10 -21.31 -34.71
C ASP A 205 19.13 -20.19 -34.51
N ALA A 206 20.37 -20.60 -34.76
CA ALA A 206 21.54 -19.84 -35.22
C ALA A 206 22.56 -19.35 -34.17
N ALA A 207 23.61 -20.15 -34.12
CA ALA A 207 24.94 -19.94 -33.56
C ALA A 207 25.82 -18.95 -34.36
N ASP A 208 27.00 -18.72 -33.79
CA ASP A 208 28.27 -18.30 -34.40
C ASP A 208 28.41 -16.90 -34.99
N ARG A 209 29.26 -16.10 -34.33
CA ARG A 209 30.33 -15.40 -35.04
C ARG A 209 31.65 -15.55 -34.31
N VAL A 210 32.53 -16.26 -35.00
CA VAL A 210 33.96 -16.43 -34.82
C VAL A 210 34.72 -15.13 -35.11
N GLU A 211 35.74 -14.92 -34.28
CA GLU A 211 37.13 -14.53 -34.56
C GLU A 211 37.50 -13.29 -35.41
N ASP A 212 38.67 -12.78 -35.02
CA ASP A 212 39.61 -11.88 -35.70
C ASP A 212 39.35 -10.36 -35.64
N ASP A 213 40.15 -9.69 -34.80
CA ASP A 213 41.22 -8.87 -35.41
C ASP A 213 42.43 -8.68 -34.50
N LEU A 214 43.60 -8.83 -35.13
CA LEU A 214 44.96 -8.77 -34.60
C LEU A 214 45.46 -7.32 -34.50
N GLY A 215 46.42 -7.11 -33.59
CA GLY A 215 47.47 -6.09 -33.76
C GLY A 215 47.58 -5.08 -32.61
N TYR A 216 48.66 -5.15 -31.83
CA TYR A 216 49.92 -4.48 -32.16
C TYR A 216 50.98 -4.81 -31.08
N ASP A 217 52.18 -5.19 -31.53
CA ASP A 217 53.43 -5.11 -30.77
C ASP A 217 53.65 -3.69 -30.22
N GLY A 218 54.33 -3.55 -29.09
CA GLY A 218 54.65 -2.20 -28.58
C GLY A 218 55.17 -2.10 -27.15
N ASP A 219 56.35 -2.64 -26.90
CA ASP A 219 57.47 -1.99 -26.18
C ASP A 219 57.36 -1.53 -24.70
N ASP A 220 58.48 -1.72 -24.01
CA ASP A 220 59.00 -0.95 -22.84
C ASP A 220 58.54 -1.33 -21.42
N TYR A 221 59.28 -2.25 -20.76
CA TYR A 221 60.26 -1.95 -19.68
C TYR A 221 60.85 -3.22 -19.04
#